data_AF-A0A1H7STS3-F1
#
_entry.id   AF-A0A1H7STS3-F1
#
_cell.length_a   1.000
_cell.length_b   1.000
_cell.length_c   1.000
_cell.angle_alpha   90.00
_cell.angle_beta   90.00
_cell.angle_gamma   90.00
#
_symmetry.space_group_name_H-M   'P 1'
#
loop_
_entity.id
_entity.type
_entity.pdbx_description
1 polymer ?
#
loop_
_entity_poly.entity_id
_entity_poly.type
_entity_poly.pdbx_seq_one_letter_code
_entity_poly.pdbx_strand_id
1 'polypeptide(L)'
;MTRENEQLHQSSMRGMENDERTEKMDTSMWDVNVLVTNENKNDVAKGSAYKQALSDLQDAAACLRQGQTVAFPTETVYGLGADARSTAAVEAVFAAKGRPSDNPLIVHIAQRDQLDSLVTEVNVTAEALMTAFWPGPLTLVLPVRPGAVSPRVTAGLDTVAVRMPDHPVALQLIAAAECPVAAPSANRSGRPSPTLAAHVREDLAGRIGGIVDGGPTGVGVESTVVQVGDDGTVTILRPGGITAEQLSAVAARVATDPALLAEGPGGDDSPAPRSPGMKYTHYAPAGALCVVEGPPAAVAAWISAALAEAAQRGECTAVLAFAEHAEQYRADAVFSLGEASELEEAARRLYAALRSCDEQGATYIVAEACSREGLGAAVMNRLLKAAGHRLIQVG
;
A
#
# COMPACT_ATOMS: atom_id res chain seq x y z
N MET A 1 -22.85 -53.43 -25.16
CA MET A 1 -22.40 -52.69 -23.97
C MET A 1 -21.50 -51.53 -24.37
N THR A 2 -21.99 -50.30 -24.47
CA THR A 2 -23.18 -49.79 -25.16
C THR A 2 -22.82 -48.33 -25.41
N ARG A 3 -23.25 -47.78 -26.55
CA ARG A 3 -23.03 -46.38 -26.96
C ARG A 3 -23.62 -45.33 -25.99
N GLU A 4 -24.13 -45.75 -24.84
CA GLU A 4 -24.64 -44.93 -23.73
C GLU A 4 -23.52 -44.35 -22.85
N ASN A 5 -22.35 -44.99 -22.74
CA ASN A 5 -21.26 -44.47 -21.89
C ASN A 5 -20.49 -43.29 -22.51
N GLU A 6 -20.47 -43.18 -23.85
CA GLU A 6 -19.85 -42.01 -24.52
C GLU A 6 -20.76 -40.77 -24.53
N GLN A 7 -22.08 -40.95 -24.55
CA GLN A 7 -23.03 -39.84 -24.44
C GLN A 7 -23.09 -39.24 -23.03
N LEU A 8 -22.89 -40.04 -21.98
CA LEU A 8 -22.79 -39.54 -20.60
C LEU A 8 -21.51 -38.72 -20.36
N HIS A 9 -20.39 -39.08 -21.01
CA HIS A 9 -19.14 -38.30 -20.89
C HIS A 9 -19.20 -36.97 -21.64
N GLN A 10 -19.87 -36.90 -22.80
CA GLN A 10 -20.08 -35.64 -23.52
C GLN A 10 -21.15 -34.74 -22.88
N SER A 11 -22.15 -35.31 -22.20
CA SER A 11 -23.12 -34.52 -21.42
C SER A 11 -22.52 -33.96 -20.13
N SER A 12 -21.54 -34.65 -19.52
CA SER A 12 -20.85 -34.16 -18.32
C SER A 12 -19.81 -33.07 -18.60
N MET A 13 -19.29 -33.01 -19.84
CA MET A 13 -18.38 -31.94 -20.29
C MET A 13 -19.12 -30.69 -20.79
N ARG A 14 -20.38 -30.81 -21.23
CA ARG A 14 -21.23 -29.65 -21.61
C ARG A 14 -21.92 -28.96 -20.43
N GLY A 15 -21.79 -29.49 -19.21
CA GLY A 15 -22.30 -28.89 -17.97
C GLY A 15 -21.26 -28.12 -17.15
N MET A 16 -20.00 -28.06 -17.60
CA MET A 16 -18.90 -27.36 -16.92
C MET A 16 -18.40 -26.12 -17.67
N GLU A 17 -19.07 -25.73 -18.75
CA GLU A 17 -18.87 -24.45 -19.46
C GLU A 17 -20.03 -23.48 -19.22
N ASN A 18 -20.61 -23.48 -18.02
CA ASN A 18 -21.36 -22.31 -17.55
C ASN A 18 -20.34 -21.26 -17.10
N ASP A 19 -19.75 -20.61 -18.10
CA ASP A 19 -19.60 -19.17 -18.20
C ASP A 19 -19.62 -18.47 -16.83
N GLU A 20 -18.45 -18.34 -16.19
CA GLU A 20 -18.18 -17.29 -15.22
C GLU A 20 -18.29 -15.94 -15.95
N ARG A 21 -19.51 -15.58 -16.36
CA ARG A 21 -19.89 -14.17 -16.47
C ARG A 21 -19.97 -13.67 -15.03
N THR A 22 -18.82 -13.38 -14.45
CA THR A 22 -18.77 -12.29 -13.49
C THR A 22 -19.32 -11.10 -14.27
N GLU A 23 -20.58 -10.74 -14.03
CA GLU A 23 -21.10 -9.45 -14.45
C GLU A 23 -20.05 -8.43 -14.00
N LYS A 24 -19.33 -7.83 -14.95
CA LYS A 24 -18.32 -6.83 -14.63
C LYS A 24 -19.05 -5.75 -13.85
N MET A 25 -18.73 -5.62 -12.56
CA MET A 25 -19.26 -4.53 -11.77
C MET A 25 -18.86 -3.23 -12.46
N ASP A 26 -19.81 -2.33 -12.66
CA ASP A 26 -19.45 -0.99 -13.10
C ASP A 26 -18.74 -0.29 -11.94
N THR A 27 -17.51 0.16 -12.16
CA THR A 27 -16.72 0.82 -11.12
C THR A 27 -16.98 2.31 -11.21
N SER A 28 -17.70 2.85 -10.23
CA SER A 28 -17.97 4.28 -10.12
C SER A 28 -16.67 5.08 -9.95
N MET A 29 -16.66 6.31 -10.47
CA MET A 29 -15.55 7.25 -10.30
C MET A 29 -16.10 8.56 -9.75
N TRP A 30 -15.56 9.00 -8.62
CA TRP A 30 -15.97 10.23 -7.93
C TRP A 30 -14.79 11.19 -7.85
N ASP A 31 -14.81 12.27 -8.64
CA ASP A 31 -13.78 13.31 -8.59
C ASP A 31 -14.09 14.31 -7.47
N VAL A 32 -13.28 14.27 -6.42
CA VAL A 32 -13.42 15.11 -5.24
C VAL A 32 -12.19 16.00 -5.01
N ASN A 33 -11.36 16.20 -6.02
CA ASN A 33 -10.14 17.02 -5.94
C ASN A 33 -10.40 18.43 -5.39
N VAL A 34 -11.56 19.01 -5.70
CA VAL A 34 -12.00 20.33 -5.20
C VAL A 34 -12.11 20.41 -3.67
N LEU A 35 -12.22 19.28 -2.97
CA LEU A 35 -12.24 19.21 -1.50
C LEU A 35 -10.84 19.36 -0.90
N VAL A 36 -9.79 19.03 -1.65
CA VAL A 36 -8.39 19.06 -1.19
C VAL A 36 -7.73 20.41 -1.52
N THR A 37 -8.01 21.00 -2.69
CA THR A 37 -7.30 22.20 -3.16
C THR A 37 -7.71 23.52 -2.47
N ASN A 38 -8.74 23.52 -1.61
CA ASN A 38 -9.38 24.73 -1.10
C ASN A 38 -9.19 24.98 0.42
N GLU A 39 -8.14 24.43 1.04
CA GLU A 39 -7.91 24.55 2.50
C GLU A 39 -7.69 25.98 3.01
N ASN A 40 -7.47 26.96 2.14
CA ASN A 40 -7.33 28.38 2.52
C ASN A 40 -8.12 29.31 1.60
N LYS A 41 -9.31 29.73 2.04
CA LYS A 41 -9.77 31.14 2.15
C LYS A 41 -11.30 31.23 2.27
N ASN A 42 -11.72 32.17 3.11
CA ASN A 42 -13.04 32.77 3.10
C ASN A 42 -13.42 33.15 1.66
N ASP A 43 -14.21 32.33 0.99
CA ASP A 43 -14.92 32.77 -0.19
C ASP A 43 -16.37 32.27 -0.14
N VAL A 44 -17.25 33.23 -0.35
CA VAL A 44 -18.71 33.17 -0.35
C VAL A 44 -19.23 32.38 -1.57
N ALA A 45 -18.40 31.48 -2.13
CA ALA A 45 -18.61 30.74 -3.36
C ALA A 45 -18.31 29.24 -3.17
N LYS A 46 -19.02 28.56 -2.26
CA LYS A 46 -19.18 27.09 -2.35
C LYS A 46 -20.11 26.78 -3.54
N GLY A 47 -19.55 26.88 -4.74
CA GLY A 47 -20.22 26.66 -6.02
C GLY A 47 -20.73 25.23 -6.20
N SER A 48 -21.41 24.98 -7.32
CA SER A 48 -22.03 23.68 -7.63
C SER A 48 -21.07 22.50 -7.54
N ALA A 49 -19.79 22.68 -7.93
CA ALA A 49 -18.78 21.62 -7.93
C ALA A 49 -18.42 21.13 -6.53
N TYR A 50 -18.28 22.02 -5.54
CA TYR A 50 -17.99 21.62 -4.16
C TYR A 50 -19.16 20.84 -3.55
N LYS A 51 -20.40 21.28 -3.82
CA LYS A 51 -21.60 20.55 -3.39
C LYS A 51 -21.71 19.17 -4.04
N GLN A 52 -21.36 19.08 -5.33
CA GLN A 52 -21.32 17.81 -6.04
C GLN A 52 -20.28 16.86 -5.43
N ALA A 53 -19.05 17.33 -5.17
CA ALA A 53 -18.01 16.51 -4.56
C ALA A 53 -18.39 15.99 -3.17
N LEU A 54 -19.12 16.79 -2.36
CA LEU A 54 -19.69 16.31 -1.09
C LEU A 54 -20.76 15.24 -1.29
N SER A 55 -21.62 15.38 -2.30
CA SER A 55 -22.62 14.36 -2.66
C SER A 55 -21.94 13.06 -3.12
N ASP A 56 -20.94 13.18 -3.98
CA ASP A 56 -20.18 12.04 -4.50
C ASP A 56 -19.48 11.27 -3.37
N LEU A 57 -18.96 11.99 -2.36
CA LEU A 57 -18.38 11.37 -1.17
C LEU A 57 -19.42 10.65 -0.30
N GLN A 58 -20.65 11.17 -0.23
CA GLN A 58 -21.77 10.51 0.45
C GLN A 58 -22.21 9.24 -0.29
N ASP A 59 -22.19 9.25 -1.62
CA ASP A 59 -22.48 8.07 -2.45
C ASP A 59 -21.40 7.00 -2.25
N ALA A 60 -20.12 7.39 -2.25
CA ALA A 60 -19.01 6.50 -1.93
C ALA A 60 -19.13 5.90 -0.52
N ALA A 61 -19.52 6.70 0.47
CA ALA A 61 -19.79 6.23 1.82
C ALA A 61 -20.98 5.25 1.88
N ALA A 62 -22.03 5.47 1.07
CA ALA A 62 -23.16 4.56 0.96
C ALA A 62 -22.75 3.21 0.36
N CYS A 63 -21.86 3.18 -0.64
CA CYS A 63 -21.29 1.95 -1.18
C CYS A 63 -20.60 1.11 -0.08
N LEU A 64 -19.79 1.74 0.78
CA LEU A 64 -19.17 1.06 1.92
C LEU A 64 -20.21 0.47 2.88
N ARG A 65 -21.25 1.24 3.24
CA ARG A 65 -22.35 0.75 4.10
C ARG A 65 -23.13 -0.41 3.49
N GLN A 66 -23.24 -0.45 2.17
CA GLN A 66 -23.91 -1.52 1.44
C GLN A 66 -23.02 -2.77 1.26
N GLY A 67 -21.81 -2.77 1.83
CA GLY A 67 -20.87 -3.88 1.76
C GLY A 67 -20.07 -3.95 0.45
N GLN A 68 -20.10 -2.89 -0.37
CA GLN A 68 -19.23 -2.78 -1.54
C GLN A 68 -17.84 -2.26 -1.15
N THR A 69 -16.89 -2.41 -2.06
CA THR A 69 -15.52 -1.95 -1.88
C THR A 69 -15.29 -0.61 -2.57
N VAL A 70 -14.64 0.32 -1.90
CA VAL A 70 -14.34 1.67 -2.42
C VAL A 70 -12.87 1.97 -2.24
N ALA A 71 -12.19 2.36 -3.32
CA ALA A 71 -10.83 2.86 -3.24
C ALA A 71 -10.83 4.36 -2.91
N PHE A 72 -9.93 4.81 -2.05
CA PHE A 72 -9.85 6.20 -1.62
C PHE A 72 -8.40 6.63 -1.31
N PRO A 73 -8.05 7.92 -1.49
CA PRO A 73 -6.71 8.43 -1.19
C PRO A 73 -6.46 8.51 0.31
N THR A 74 -5.19 8.36 0.69
CA THR A 74 -4.67 8.77 2.01
C THR A 74 -3.42 9.62 1.78
N GLU A 75 -2.82 10.16 2.84
CA GLU A 75 -1.50 10.79 2.75
C GLU A 75 -0.40 9.79 2.39
N THR A 76 -0.62 8.49 2.60
CA THR A 76 0.39 7.45 2.28
C THR A 76 0.25 6.88 0.87
N VAL A 77 -0.76 6.05 0.63
CA VAL A 77 -1.10 5.40 -0.63
C VAL A 77 -2.63 5.31 -0.73
N TYR A 78 -3.18 5.06 -1.91
CA TYR A 78 -4.62 4.75 -2.04
C TYR A 78 -4.93 3.43 -1.34
N GLY A 79 -6.02 3.40 -0.56
CA GLY A 79 -6.53 2.22 0.13
C GLY A 79 -7.80 1.67 -0.52
N LEU A 80 -7.99 0.35 -0.52
CA LEU A 80 -9.23 -0.31 -0.94
C LEU A 80 -10.07 -0.66 0.29
N GLY A 81 -11.04 0.19 0.62
CA GLY A 81 -11.86 0.08 1.81
C GLY A 81 -13.04 -0.87 1.68
N ALA A 82 -13.39 -1.47 2.81
CA ALA A 82 -14.67 -2.15 3.08
C ALA A 82 -15.03 -1.97 4.57
N ASP A 83 -16.32 -2.14 4.93
CA ASP A 83 -16.73 -2.19 6.34
C ASP A 83 -16.02 -3.34 7.06
N ALA A 84 -15.17 -3.00 8.04
CA ALA A 84 -14.34 -3.95 8.78
C ALA A 84 -15.16 -4.97 9.59
N ARG A 85 -16.43 -4.68 9.86
CA ARG A 85 -17.35 -5.56 10.61
C ARG A 85 -17.96 -6.64 9.71
N SER A 86 -18.02 -6.41 8.40
CA SER A 86 -18.64 -7.31 7.43
C SER A 86 -17.62 -8.28 6.85
N THR A 87 -17.73 -9.56 7.21
CA THR A 87 -16.89 -10.61 6.62
C THR A 87 -17.01 -10.66 5.10
N ALA A 88 -18.22 -10.53 4.55
CA ALA A 88 -18.42 -10.57 3.10
C ALA A 88 -17.74 -9.38 2.38
N ALA A 89 -17.84 -8.16 2.95
CA ALA A 89 -17.21 -6.99 2.36
C ALA A 89 -15.68 -7.08 2.42
N VAL A 90 -15.14 -7.59 3.53
CA VAL A 90 -13.69 -7.85 3.69
C VAL A 90 -13.21 -8.94 2.72
N GLU A 91 -13.98 -10.01 2.52
CA GLU A 91 -13.67 -11.05 1.53
C GLU A 91 -13.69 -10.49 0.10
N ALA A 92 -14.56 -9.53 -0.21
CA ALA A 92 -14.56 -8.83 -1.49
C ALA A 92 -13.26 -8.03 -1.73
N VAL A 93 -12.64 -7.45 -0.68
CA VAL A 93 -11.32 -6.81 -0.77
C VAL A 93 -10.24 -7.83 -1.17
N PHE A 94 -10.23 -9.01 -0.53
CA PHE A 94 -9.29 -10.07 -0.87
C PHE A 94 -9.48 -10.57 -2.31
N ALA A 95 -10.74 -10.78 -2.71
CA ALA A 95 -11.11 -11.24 -4.05
C ALA A 95 -10.70 -10.23 -5.15
N ALA A 96 -11.03 -8.95 -4.98
CA ALA A 96 -10.68 -7.90 -5.94
C ALA A 96 -9.17 -7.80 -6.18
N LYS A 97 -8.38 -7.93 -5.10
CA LYS A 97 -6.91 -7.85 -5.15
C LYS A 97 -6.23 -9.15 -5.61
N GLY A 98 -6.91 -10.29 -5.54
CA GLY A 98 -6.28 -11.61 -5.64
C GLY A 98 -5.26 -11.86 -4.53
N ARG A 99 -5.59 -11.44 -3.31
CA ARG A 99 -4.69 -11.47 -2.14
C ARG A 99 -4.99 -12.68 -1.25
N PRO A 100 -3.97 -13.40 -0.74
CA PRO A 100 -4.15 -14.42 0.29
C PRO A 100 -4.84 -13.86 1.55
N SER A 101 -5.74 -14.65 2.15
CA SER A 101 -6.53 -14.24 3.32
C SER A 101 -5.78 -14.35 4.66
N ASP A 102 -4.51 -14.74 4.64
CA ASP A 102 -3.66 -15.01 5.81
C ASP A 102 -2.91 -13.77 6.32
N ASN A 103 -3.12 -12.61 5.68
CA ASN A 103 -2.39 -11.39 5.97
C ASN A 103 -3.36 -10.31 6.48
N PRO A 104 -3.20 -9.81 7.73
CA PRO A 104 -4.16 -8.89 8.34
C PRO A 104 -4.34 -7.57 7.54
N LEU A 105 -5.43 -6.87 7.83
CA LEU A 105 -5.77 -5.57 7.24
C LEU A 105 -5.67 -4.47 8.30
N ILE A 106 -5.40 -3.25 7.85
CA ILE A 106 -5.41 -2.06 8.71
C ILE A 106 -6.81 -1.47 8.68
N VAL A 107 -7.38 -1.27 9.87
CA VAL A 107 -8.65 -0.58 10.08
C VAL A 107 -8.39 0.92 10.19
N HIS A 108 -9.11 1.70 9.39
CA HIS A 108 -9.05 3.14 9.38
C HIS A 108 -10.25 3.72 10.12
N ILE A 109 -9.97 4.72 10.95
CA ILE A 109 -10.97 5.49 11.73
C ILE A 109 -10.84 6.97 11.38
N ALA A 110 -11.93 7.72 11.54
CA ALA A 110 -12.00 9.16 11.34
C ALA A 110 -11.90 9.97 12.64
N GLN A 111 -12.19 9.35 13.78
CA GLN A 111 -12.19 9.99 15.10
C GLN A 111 -11.61 9.03 16.14
N ARG A 112 -10.92 9.58 17.15
CA ARG A 112 -10.19 8.80 18.16
C ARG A 112 -11.12 7.93 19.03
N ASP A 113 -12.34 8.39 19.31
CA ASP A 113 -13.33 7.68 20.10
C ASP A 113 -13.83 6.38 19.42
N GLN A 114 -13.78 6.31 18.09
CA GLN A 114 -14.11 5.08 17.35
C GLN A 114 -13.20 3.91 17.73
N LEU A 115 -11.96 4.18 18.19
CA LEU A 115 -11.03 3.16 18.65
C LEU A 115 -11.59 2.35 19.82
N ASP A 116 -12.37 2.96 20.71
CA ASP A 116 -12.86 2.32 21.95
C ASP A 116 -13.80 1.14 21.64
N SER A 117 -14.45 1.19 20.47
CA SER A 117 -15.28 0.09 19.95
C SER A 117 -14.47 -1.06 19.34
N LEU A 118 -13.20 -0.82 18.98
CA LEU A 118 -12.35 -1.77 18.25
C LEU A 118 -11.38 -2.54 19.15
N VAL A 119 -10.92 -1.94 20.25
CA VAL A 119 -9.85 -2.50 21.09
C VAL A 119 -10.29 -2.70 22.53
N THR A 120 -9.62 -3.58 23.26
CA THR A 120 -9.86 -3.81 24.69
C THR A 120 -9.03 -2.91 25.60
N GLU A 121 -7.82 -2.55 25.16
CA GLU A 121 -6.88 -1.79 25.95
C GLU A 121 -5.99 -0.89 25.08
N VAL A 122 -5.58 0.22 25.69
CA VAL A 122 -4.61 1.18 25.14
C VAL A 122 -3.68 1.55 26.29
N ASN A 123 -2.40 1.22 26.17
CA ASN A 123 -1.41 1.58 27.18
C ASN A 123 -0.93 3.04 27.01
N VAL A 124 -0.25 3.56 28.03
CA VAL A 124 0.20 4.96 28.08
C VAL A 124 1.13 5.35 26.92
N THR A 125 1.98 4.42 26.46
CA THR A 125 2.89 4.67 25.35
C THR A 125 2.13 4.70 24.01
N ALA A 126 1.15 3.81 23.81
CA ALA A 126 0.27 3.85 22.65
C ALA A 126 -0.54 5.16 22.60
N GLU A 127 -1.05 5.63 23.75
CA GLU A 127 -1.76 6.92 23.85
C GLU A 127 -0.85 8.11 23.49
N ALA A 128 0.39 8.12 23.99
CA ALA A 128 1.37 9.15 23.66
C ALA A 128 1.71 9.16 22.16
N LEU A 129 1.86 7.98 21.54
CA LEU A 129 2.09 7.85 20.11
C LEU A 129 0.89 8.33 19.27
N MET A 130 -0.34 8.00 19.68
CA MET A 130 -1.54 8.53 19.01
C MET A 130 -1.61 10.06 19.13
N THR A 131 -1.36 10.61 20.30
CA THR A 131 -1.36 12.06 20.52
C THR A 131 -0.33 12.77 19.63
N ALA A 132 0.83 12.16 19.41
CA ALA A 132 1.90 12.74 18.61
C ALA A 132 1.70 12.58 17.10
N PHE A 133 1.10 11.48 16.65
CA PHE A 133 1.15 11.07 15.24
C PHE A 133 -0.21 10.77 14.60
N TRP A 134 -1.33 10.91 15.32
CA TRP A 134 -2.68 10.83 14.75
C TRP A 134 -3.37 12.20 14.70
N PRO A 135 -4.06 12.54 13.59
CA PRO A 135 -4.04 11.85 12.29
C PRO A 135 -2.63 11.77 11.70
N GLY A 136 -2.31 10.68 10.99
CA GLY A 136 -1.02 10.56 10.32
C GLY A 136 -0.60 9.14 9.92
N PRO A 137 0.64 9.00 9.40
CA PRO A 137 1.14 7.76 8.82
C PRO A 137 1.66 6.77 9.88
N LEU A 138 1.03 6.73 11.06
CA LEU A 138 1.30 5.74 12.11
C LEU A 138 0.14 4.74 12.25
N THR A 139 0.48 3.46 12.28
CA THR A 139 -0.45 2.36 12.56
C THR A 139 -0.03 1.66 13.85
N LEU A 140 -1.00 1.45 14.75
CA LEU A 140 -0.80 0.73 16.00
C LEU A 140 -1.45 -0.65 15.93
N VAL A 141 -0.69 -1.68 16.28
CA VAL A 141 -1.23 -3.02 16.53
C VAL A 141 -1.65 -3.11 17.99
N LEU A 142 -2.94 -3.28 18.22
CA LEU A 142 -3.57 -3.23 19.54
C LEU A 142 -4.44 -4.49 19.78
N PRO A 143 -4.65 -4.90 21.03
CA PRO A 143 -5.53 -6.03 21.37
C PRO A 143 -6.97 -5.78 20.90
N VAL A 144 -7.51 -6.69 20.09
CA VAL A 144 -8.82 -6.52 19.46
C VAL A 144 -9.94 -6.85 20.43
N ARG A 145 -11.01 -6.05 20.42
CA ARG A 145 -12.24 -6.39 21.12
C ARG A 145 -12.93 -7.56 20.39
N PRO A 146 -13.26 -8.66 21.09
CA PRO A 146 -13.91 -9.81 20.46
C PRO A 146 -15.20 -9.41 19.72
N GLY A 147 -15.30 -9.79 18.45
CA GLY A 147 -16.45 -9.49 17.59
C GLY A 147 -16.53 -8.05 17.07
N ALA A 148 -15.57 -7.17 17.38
CA ALA A 148 -15.58 -5.79 16.89
C ALA A 148 -15.31 -5.67 15.39
N VAL A 149 -14.56 -6.61 14.83
CA VAL A 149 -14.25 -6.69 13.39
C VAL A 149 -14.37 -8.13 12.91
N SER A 150 -14.48 -8.32 11.60
CA SER A 150 -14.42 -9.65 10.99
C SER A 150 -13.09 -10.34 11.33
N PRO A 151 -13.08 -11.67 11.59
CA PRO A 151 -11.83 -12.41 11.79
C PRO A 151 -10.90 -12.37 10.57
N ARG A 152 -11.44 -12.05 9.38
CA ARG A 152 -10.65 -11.82 8.16
C ARG A 152 -9.80 -10.55 8.21
N VAL A 153 -10.19 -9.57 9.03
CA VAL A 153 -9.40 -8.34 9.25
C VAL A 153 -8.16 -8.66 10.06
N THR A 154 -8.28 -9.45 11.13
CA THR A 154 -7.14 -9.80 12.00
C THR A 154 -6.37 -11.02 11.52
N ALA A 155 -6.81 -11.68 10.44
CA ALA A 155 -6.31 -12.99 10.02
C ALA A 155 -6.33 -14.03 11.16
N GLY A 156 -7.31 -13.94 12.05
CA GLY A 156 -7.45 -14.82 13.21
C GLY A 156 -6.57 -14.47 14.41
N LEU A 157 -5.83 -13.36 14.37
CA LEU A 157 -5.04 -12.86 15.50
C LEU A 157 -5.94 -12.19 16.55
N ASP A 158 -5.44 -12.15 17.79
CA ASP A 158 -6.04 -11.43 18.93
C ASP A 158 -5.73 -9.93 18.92
N THR A 159 -5.19 -9.42 17.81
CA THR A 159 -4.83 -8.02 17.63
C THR A 159 -5.40 -7.45 16.33
N VAL A 160 -5.61 -6.14 16.32
CA VAL A 160 -6.04 -5.36 15.15
C VAL A 160 -5.07 -4.21 14.92
N ALA A 161 -4.72 -3.99 13.66
CA ALA A 161 -3.93 -2.83 13.26
C ALA A 161 -4.88 -1.65 12.98
N VAL A 162 -4.72 -0.53 13.67
CA VAL A 162 -5.60 0.65 13.55
C VAL A 162 -4.80 1.89 13.18
N ARG A 163 -5.39 2.76 12.37
CA ARG A 163 -4.82 4.05 11.97
C ARG A 163 -5.90 5.12 11.79
N MET A 164 -5.58 6.35 12.12
CA MET A 164 -6.34 7.54 11.73
C MET A 164 -5.56 8.27 10.62
N PRO A 165 -5.98 8.20 9.34
CA PRO A 165 -5.20 8.77 8.23
C PRO A 165 -5.27 10.31 8.24
N ASP A 166 -4.16 10.98 7.96
CA ASP A 166 -4.12 12.45 7.80
C ASP A 166 -4.47 12.86 6.36
N HIS A 167 -5.70 12.57 5.94
CA HIS A 167 -6.17 12.99 4.63
C HIS A 167 -7.62 13.44 4.69
N PRO A 168 -7.96 14.69 4.29
CA PRO A 168 -9.28 15.27 4.51
C PRO A 168 -10.39 14.47 3.82
N VAL A 169 -10.13 13.94 2.61
CA VAL A 169 -11.09 13.07 1.90
C VAL A 169 -11.27 11.73 2.61
N ALA A 170 -10.20 11.12 3.15
CA ALA A 170 -10.29 9.85 3.84
C ALA A 170 -11.09 9.98 5.14
N LEU A 171 -10.77 10.99 5.95
CA LEU A 171 -11.47 11.28 7.20
C LEU A 171 -12.95 11.55 6.95
N GLN A 172 -13.28 12.38 5.94
CA GLN A 172 -14.68 12.66 5.59
C GLN A 172 -15.41 11.42 5.07
N LEU A 173 -14.77 10.60 4.23
CA LEU A 173 -15.36 9.35 3.74
C LEU A 173 -15.65 8.38 4.89
N ILE A 174 -14.67 8.14 5.77
CA ILE A 174 -14.80 7.21 6.89
C ILE A 174 -15.86 7.70 7.89
N ALA A 175 -15.89 9.00 8.18
CA ALA A 175 -16.91 9.61 9.02
C ALA A 175 -18.30 9.45 8.40
N ALA A 176 -18.44 9.77 7.10
CA ALA A 176 -19.70 9.65 6.38
C ALA A 176 -20.16 8.19 6.23
N ALA A 177 -19.24 7.22 6.18
CA ALA A 177 -19.54 5.80 6.09
C ALA A 177 -20.13 5.22 7.38
N GLU A 178 -19.89 5.85 8.53
CA GLU A 178 -20.37 5.41 9.85
C GLU A 178 -19.97 3.96 10.18
N CYS A 179 -18.81 3.53 9.66
CA CYS A 179 -18.22 2.23 9.94
C CYS A 179 -16.69 2.31 10.00
N PRO A 180 -16.02 1.46 10.79
CA PRO A 180 -14.57 1.27 10.68
C PRO A 180 -14.23 0.68 9.31
N VAL A 181 -13.25 1.26 8.61
CA VAL A 181 -12.94 0.86 7.22
C VAL A 181 -11.65 0.03 7.16
N ALA A 182 -11.75 -1.27 6.91
CA ALA A 182 -10.58 -2.10 6.65
C ALA A 182 -10.07 -1.82 5.24
N ALA A 183 -8.83 -1.32 5.12
CA ALA A 183 -8.28 -0.91 3.84
C ALA A 183 -6.79 -1.27 3.70
N PRO A 184 -6.41 -2.29 2.90
CA PRO A 184 -5.06 -2.40 2.39
C PRO A 184 -4.85 -1.45 1.21
N SER A 185 -3.63 -1.39 0.66
CA SER A 185 -3.33 -0.64 -0.56
C SER A 185 -4.25 -1.05 -1.74
N ALA A 186 -4.63 -0.12 -2.62
CA ALA A 186 -5.63 -0.34 -3.67
C ALA A 186 -5.07 -0.90 -5.00
N ASN A 187 -4.10 -1.82 -4.92
CA ASN A 187 -3.48 -2.47 -6.08
C ASN A 187 -3.79 -3.97 -6.16
N ARG A 188 -3.57 -4.60 -7.30
CA ARG A 188 -3.51 -6.07 -7.36
C ARG A 188 -2.32 -6.59 -6.55
N SER A 189 -2.49 -7.73 -5.88
CA SER A 189 -1.45 -8.33 -5.04
C SER A 189 -0.14 -8.48 -5.82
N GLY A 190 0.99 -8.09 -5.21
CA GLY A 190 2.32 -8.12 -5.85
C GLY A 190 2.73 -6.81 -6.54
N ARG A 191 1.80 -6.08 -7.16
CA ARG A 191 2.10 -4.83 -7.90
C ARG A 191 2.53 -3.66 -6.98
N PRO A 192 3.18 -2.61 -7.52
CA PRO A 192 3.46 -1.38 -6.76
C PRO A 192 2.21 -0.76 -6.16
N SER A 193 2.31 -0.19 -4.96
CA SER A 193 1.16 0.46 -4.32
C SER A 193 0.71 1.69 -5.13
N PRO A 194 -0.59 2.01 -5.16
CA PRO A 194 -1.10 3.11 -5.97
C PRO A 194 -1.01 4.44 -5.25
N THR A 195 -0.37 5.43 -5.88
CA THR A 195 -0.31 6.83 -5.42
C THR A 195 -1.19 7.80 -6.21
N LEU A 196 -1.95 7.29 -7.19
CA LEU A 196 -2.89 8.03 -8.04
C LEU A 196 -4.15 7.18 -8.26
N ALA A 197 -5.30 7.82 -8.47
CA ALA A 197 -6.53 7.12 -8.84
C ALA A 197 -6.39 6.36 -10.17
N ALA A 198 -5.59 6.86 -11.11
CA ALA A 198 -5.28 6.18 -12.37
C ALA A 198 -4.62 4.80 -12.15
N HIS A 199 -3.71 4.69 -11.17
CA HIS A 199 -3.08 3.42 -10.79
C HIS A 199 -4.11 2.42 -10.24
N VAL A 200 -5.08 2.91 -9.44
CA VAL A 200 -6.17 2.08 -8.92
C VAL A 200 -7.06 1.58 -10.05
N ARG A 201 -7.43 2.47 -10.97
CA ARG A 201 -8.28 2.13 -12.12
C ARG A 201 -7.63 1.05 -12.99
N GLU A 202 -6.34 1.18 -13.27
CA GLU A 202 -5.57 0.18 -14.02
C GLU A 202 -5.66 -1.21 -13.38
N ASP A 203 -5.55 -1.27 -12.05
CA ASP A 203 -5.48 -2.53 -11.32
C ASP A 203 -6.85 -3.16 -11.03
N LEU A 204 -7.86 -2.33 -10.72
CA LEU A 204 -9.08 -2.77 -10.03
C LEU A 204 -10.39 -2.39 -10.72
N ALA A 205 -10.38 -1.63 -11.82
CA ALA A 205 -11.62 -1.32 -12.55
C ALA A 205 -12.33 -2.61 -13.00
N GLY A 206 -13.65 -2.64 -12.81
CA GLY A 206 -14.48 -3.82 -13.05
C GLY A 206 -14.54 -4.83 -11.89
N ARG A 207 -13.83 -4.57 -10.79
CA ARG A 207 -13.71 -5.48 -9.62
C ARG A 207 -14.16 -4.87 -8.30
N ILE A 208 -14.36 -3.55 -8.26
CA ILE A 208 -14.67 -2.78 -7.04
C ILE A 208 -15.87 -1.86 -7.32
N GLY A 209 -16.55 -1.45 -6.25
CA GLY A 209 -17.75 -0.60 -6.33
C GLY A 209 -17.45 0.83 -6.77
N GLY A 210 -16.29 1.38 -6.42
CA GLY A 210 -15.88 2.68 -6.94
C GLY A 210 -14.51 3.18 -6.49
N ILE A 211 -14.11 4.31 -7.05
CA ILE A 211 -12.85 5.01 -6.80
C ILE A 211 -13.17 6.47 -6.49
N VAL A 212 -12.76 6.92 -5.31
CA VAL A 212 -12.74 8.33 -4.93
C VAL A 212 -11.40 8.91 -5.38
N ASP A 213 -11.42 9.86 -6.32
CA ASP A 213 -10.25 10.57 -6.80
C ASP A 213 -10.08 11.90 -6.05
N GLY A 214 -9.12 11.92 -5.13
CA GLY A 214 -8.68 13.12 -4.44
C GLY A 214 -7.26 13.53 -4.81
N GLY A 215 -6.79 13.11 -5.99
CA GLY A 215 -5.49 13.50 -6.51
C GLY A 215 -4.32 12.63 -6.02
N PRO A 216 -3.07 13.09 -6.20
CA PRO A 216 -1.88 12.38 -5.76
C PRO A 216 -1.77 12.27 -4.22
N THR A 217 -1.22 11.16 -3.75
CA THR A 217 -0.93 10.96 -2.32
C THR A 217 0.30 11.77 -1.86
N GLY A 218 0.41 12.05 -0.57
CA GLY A 218 1.49 12.87 0.01
C GLY A 218 2.85 12.16 0.16
N VAL A 219 2.98 11.29 1.15
CA VAL A 219 4.21 10.58 1.56
C VAL A 219 4.67 9.54 0.54
N GLY A 220 3.74 8.85 -0.13
CA GLY A 220 4.03 7.87 -1.20
C GLY A 220 4.60 6.52 -0.76
N VAL A 221 4.87 6.31 0.53
CA VAL A 221 5.07 4.98 1.14
C VAL A 221 4.02 4.70 2.21
N GLU A 222 3.76 3.43 2.51
CA GLU A 222 2.78 3.04 3.52
C GLU A 222 3.15 3.52 4.93
N SER A 223 2.15 3.54 5.83
CA SER A 223 2.33 3.88 7.24
C SER A 223 3.38 3.01 7.94
N THR A 224 4.06 3.63 8.92
CA THR A 224 4.86 2.89 9.90
C THR A 224 3.92 2.08 10.76
N VAL A 225 4.20 0.77 10.91
CA VAL A 225 3.40 -0.11 11.77
C VAL A 225 4.23 -0.45 12.98
N VAL A 226 3.68 -0.19 14.16
CA VAL A 226 4.32 -0.52 15.43
C VAL A 226 3.40 -1.33 16.33
N GLN A 227 4.00 -2.16 17.16
CA GLN A 227 3.34 -2.77 18.30
C GLN A 227 3.99 -2.27 19.59
N VAL A 228 3.16 -1.96 20.59
CA VAL A 228 3.64 -1.52 21.90
C VAL A 228 3.50 -2.68 22.87
N GLY A 229 4.61 -3.10 23.50
CA GLY A 229 4.61 -4.11 24.54
C GLY A 229 4.11 -3.57 25.90
N ASP A 230 3.80 -4.47 26.83
CA ASP A 230 3.36 -4.13 28.18
C ASP A 230 4.40 -3.32 28.97
N ASP A 231 5.68 -3.50 28.64
CA ASP A 231 6.81 -2.75 29.21
C ASP A 231 6.99 -1.36 28.58
N GLY A 232 6.13 -0.97 27.65
CA GLY A 232 6.20 0.28 26.90
C GLY A 232 7.21 0.28 25.75
N THR A 233 7.84 -0.85 25.42
CA THR A 233 8.75 -0.95 24.28
C THR A 233 7.96 -0.90 22.97
N VAL A 234 8.36 0.00 22.07
CA VAL A 234 7.76 0.16 20.74
C VAL A 234 8.56 -0.66 19.73
N THR A 235 7.94 -1.69 19.16
CA THR A 235 8.55 -2.52 18.12
C THR A 235 8.04 -2.11 16.74
N ILE A 236 8.93 -1.66 15.86
CA ILE A 236 8.64 -1.35 14.46
C ILE A 236 8.48 -2.68 13.72
N LEU A 237 7.25 -2.98 13.31
CA LEU A 237 6.90 -4.14 12.49
C LEU A 237 7.02 -3.83 10.99
N ARG A 238 6.87 -2.56 10.61
CA ARG A 238 7.07 -2.09 9.24
C ARG A 238 7.56 -0.64 9.24
N PRO A 239 8.70 -0.33 8.59
CA PRO A 239 9.13 1.05 8.40
C PRO A 239 8.21 1.77 7.40
N GLY A 240 7.95 3.04 7.62
CA GLY A 240 7.05 3.86 6.81
C GLY A 240 7.26 5.35 7.07
N GLY A 241 6.19 6.15 6.93
CA GLY A 241 6.24 7.61 7.03
C GLY A 241 6.69 8.21 8.37
N ILE A 242 6.65 7.44 9.47
CA ILE A 242 7.21 7.84 10.78
C ILE A 242 8.52 7.08 11.03
N THR A 243 9.61 7.81 11.25
CA THR A 243 10.95 7.22 11.42
C THR A 243 11.19 6.70 12.85
N ALA A 244 12.24 5.88 13.01
CA ALA A 244 12.63 5.37 14.33
C ALA A 244 13.06 6.49 15.29
N GLU A 245 13.68 7.54 14.76
CA GLU A 245 14.11 8.73 15.49
C GLU A 245 12.90 9.53 15.99
N GLN A 246 11.89 9.72 15.14
CA GLN A 246 10.63 10.36 15.53
C GLN A 246 9.91 9.56 16.63
N LEU A 247 9.84 8.23 16.50
CA LEU A 247 9.28 7.37 17.54
C LEU A 247 10.06 7.48 18.86
N SER A 248 11.40 7.57 18.79
CA SER A 248 12.28 7.69 19.97
C SER A 248 12.14 9.02 20.70
N ALA A 249 11.61 10.05 20.03
CA ALA A 249 11.28 11.32 20.69
C ALA A 249 10.05 11.22 21.62
N VAL A 250 9.22 10.18 21.45
CA VAL A 250 7.98 9.96 22.22
C VAL A 250 8.10 8.74 23.15
N ALA A 251 8.74 7.67 22.69
CA ALA A 251 8.87 6.41 23.40
C ALA A 251 10.28 6.20 23.96
N ALA A 252 10.36 5.70 25.20
CA ALA A 252 11.65 5.47 25.87
C ALA A 252 12.49 4.36 25.23
N ARG A 253 11.84 3.40 24.55
CA ARG A 253 12.50 2.27 23.89
C ARG A 253 11.84 2.00 22.54
N VAL A 254 12.64 2.06 21.49
CA VAL A 254 12.25 1.71 20.13
C VAL A 254 13.15 0.58 19.65
N ALA A 255 12.55 -0.48 19.13
CA ALA A 255 13.24 -1.61 18.54
C ALA A 255 12.67 -1.90 17.15
N THR A 256 13.48 -2.49 16.28
CA THR A 256 13.03 -2.97 14.98
C THR A 256 12.78 -4.48 15.08
N ASP A 257 11.68 -4.96 14.52
CA ASP A 257 11.37 -6.39 14.50
C ASP A 257 12.50 -7.16 13.80
N PRO A 258 13.02 -8.25 14.41
CA PRO A 258 14.10 -9.04 13.81
C PRO A 258 13.78 -9.58 12.41
N ALA A 259 12.50 -9.81 12.08
CA ALA A 259 12.09 -10.26 10.75
C ALA A 259 12.32 -9.19 9.65
N LEU A 260 12.50 -7.92 10.02
CA LEU A 260 12.93 -6.87 9.09
C LEU A 260 14.44 -6.87 8.86
N LEU A 261 15.21 -7.43 9.81
CA LEU A 261 16.67 -7.55 9.75
C LEU A 261 17.13 -8.87 9.12
N ALA A 262 16.26 -9.87 9.09
CA ALA A 262 16.51 -11.13 8.39
C ALA A 262 16.50 -10.89 6.87
N GLU A 263 17.67 -10.89 6.26
CA GLU A 263 17.80 -10.82 4.79
C GLU A 263 17.37 -12.16 4.16
N GLY A 264 16.19 -12.19 3.56
CA GLY A 264 15.74 -13.31 2.74
C GLY A 264 14.22 -13.43 2.65
N PRO A 265 13.68 -14.12 1.62
CA PRO A 265 12.26 -14.47 1.59
C PRO A 265 11.98 -15.35 2.82
N GLY A 266 11.11 -14.88 3.71
CA GLY A 266 10.69 -15.64 4.89
C GLY A 266 10.26 -17.03 4.46
N GLY A 267 10.99 -18.07 4.89
CA GLY A 267 10.63 -19.45 4.62
C GLY A 267 9.28 -19.80 5.25
N ASP A 268 8.69 -20.93 4.85
CA ASP A 268 7.42 -21.43 5.39
C ASP A 268 7.41 -21.58 6.94
N ASP A 269 8.58 -21.66 7.57
CA ASP A 269 8.77 -21.71 9.04
C ASP A 269 8.81 -20.33 9.72
N SER A 270 8.58 -19.23 8.99
CA SER A 270 8.51 -17.89 9.57
C SER A 270 7.19 -17.71 10.33
N PRO A 271 7.19 -17.11 11.54
CA PRO A 271 5.97 -16.88 12.31
C PRO A 271 4.93 -16.10 11.48
N ALA A 272 3.64 -16.37 11.74
CA ALA A 272 2.53 -15.73 11.02
C ALA A 272 2.69 -14.20 10.99
N PRO A 273 2.43 -13.54 9.84
CA PRO A 273 2.71 -12.11 9.69
C PRO A 273 1.82 -11.30 10.64
N ARG A 274 2.46 -10.57 11.55
CA ARG A 274 1.79 -9.68 12.51
C ARG A 274 1.33 -8.36 11.88
N SER A 275 1.80 -8.05 10.66
CA SER A 275 1.45 -6.84 9.93
C SER A 275 1.52 -7.03 8.40
N PRO A 276 0.85 -6.16 7.61
CA PRO A 276 0.89 -6.25 6.16
C PRO A 276 2.26 -5.97 5.56
N GLY A 277 2.67 -6.80 4.58
CA GLY A 277 3.85 -6.58 3.73
C GLY A 277 5.11 -7.34 4.17
N MET A 278 4.97 -8.39 4.97
CA MET A 278 6.11 -9.13 5.57
C MET A 278 6.51 -10.43 4.87
N LYS A 279 5.62 -11.11 4.13
CA LYS A 279 5.80 -12.53 3.74
C LYS A 279 6.03 -12.79 2.23
N TYR A 280 5.78 -11.83 1.34
CA TYR A 280 5.80 -12.04 -0.11
C TYR A 280 6.62 -10.99 -0.86
N THR A 281 7.04 -11.30 -2.09
CA THR A 281 7.50 -10.26 -3.03
C THR A 281 6.37 -9.26 -3.20
N HIS A 282 6.62 -8.04 -2.74
CA HIS A 282 5.66 -6.95 -2.70
C HIS A 282 6.25 -5.79 -3.47
N TYR A 283 5.39 -5.05 -4.18
CA TYR A 283 5.74 -3.83 -4.92
C TYR A 283 6.58 -4.06 -6.18
N ALA A 284 6.65 -5.29 -6.68
CA ALA A 284 7.48 -5.62 -7.82
C ALA A 284 6.89 -5.05 -9.11
N PRO A 285 7.67 -4.31 -9.92
CA PRO A 285 7.32 -4.02 -11.30
C PRO A 285 7.28 -5.34 -12.11
N ALA A 286 6.75 -5.28 -13.34
CA ALA A 286 6.73 -6.41 -14.26
C ALA A 286 8.15 -6.81 -14.73
N GLY A 287 9.04 -5.83 -14.87
CA GLY A 287 10.45 -6.04 -15.22
C GLY A 287 11.29 -6.58 -14.08
N ALA A 288 12.43 -7.19 -14.41
CA ALA A 288 13.40 -7.65 -13.41
C ALA A 288 14.12 -6.44 -12.79
N LEU A 289 13.89 -6.22 -11.49
CA LEU A 289 14.51 -5.14 -10.72
C LEU A 289 15.71 -5.66 -9.89
N CYS A 290 16.82 -4.92 -9.90
CA CYS A 290 17.89 -5.05 -8.91
C CYS A 290 18.25 -3.69 -8.29
N VAL A 291 18.80 -3.74 -7.08
CA VAL A 291 19.29 -2.57 -6.33
C VAL A 291 20.81 -2.61 -6.29
N VAL A 292 21.46 -1.48 -6.51
CA VAL A 292 22.93 -1.39 -6.52
C VAL A 292 23.40 -0.47 -5.41
N GLU A 293 24.31 -0.97 -4.58
CA GLU A 293 24.85 -0.27 -3.42
C GLU A 293 26.38 -0.30 -3.43
N GLY A 294 26.99 0.83 -3.07
CA GLY A 294 28.43 0.99 -2.99
C GLY A 294 28.86 2.45 -3.13
N PRO A 295 30.16 2.72 -3.30
CA PRO A 295 30.67 4.06 -3.58
C PRO A 295 30.05 4.62 -4.88
N PRO A 296 29.67 5.92 -4.94
CA PRO A 296 28.93 6.48 -6.07
C PRO A 296 29.55 6.21 -7.45
N ALA A 297 30.87 6.32 -7.58
CA ALA A 297 31.57 6.05 -8.84
C ALA A 297 31.49 4.56 -9.27
N ALA A 298 31.56 3.63 -8.30
CA ALA A 298 31.45 2.20 -8.57
C ALA A 298 30.02 1.82 -8.96
N VAL A 299 29.02 2.42 -8.27
CA VAL A 299 27.59 2.28 -8.61
C VAL A 299 27.34 2.78 -10.03
N ALA A 300 27.79 3.99 -10.36
CA ALA A 300 27.63 4.58 -11.69
C ALA A 300 28.25 3.70 -12.80
N ALA A 301 29.48 3.21 -12.59
CA ALA A 301 30.16 2.36 -13.54
C ALA A 301 29.44 1.02 -13.74
N TRP A 302 29.03 0.37 -12.65
CA TRP A 302 28.34 -0.91 -12.70
C TRP A 302 26.98 -0.80 -13.38
N ILE A 303 26.17 0.19 -13.00
CA ILE A 303 24.84 0.41 -13.59
C ILE A 303 24.99 0.68 -15.09
N SER A 304 25.93 1.54 -15.50
CA SER A 304 26.14 1.85 -16.92
C SER A 304 26.53 0.61 -17.74
N ALA A 305 27.40 -0.24 -17.21
CA ALA A 305 27.78 -1.49 -17.86
C ALA A 305 26.58 -2.46 -17.96
N ALA A 306 25.84 -2.64 -16.87
CA ALA A 306 24.69 -3.54 -16.81
C ALA A 306 23.56 -3.12 -17.78
N LEU A 307 23.27 -1.82 -17.87
CA LEU A 307 22.29 -1.27 -18.82
C LEU A 307 22.73 -1.51 -20.27
N ALA A 308 24.01 -1.25 -20.60
CA ALA A 308 24.53 -1.47 -21.94
C ALA A 308 24.47 -2.95 -22.35
N GLU A 309 24.80 -3.87 -21.43
CA GLU A 309 24.68 -5.31 -21.67
C GLU A 309 23.22 -5.75 -21.86
N ALA A 310 22.28 -5.22 -21.07
CA ALA A 310 20.86 -5.51 -21.22
C ALA A 310 20.31 -5.01 -22.56
N ALA A 311 20.67 -3.79 -22.96
CA ALA A 311 20.30 -3.23 -24.26
C ALA A 311 20.84 -4.08 -25.42
N GLN A 312 22.07 -4.61 -25.32
CA GLN A 312 22.63 -5.53 -26.34
C GLN A 312 21.85 -6.85 -26.44
N ARG A 313 21.17 -7.29 -25.37
CA ARG A 313 20.26 -8.44 -25.39
C ARG A 313 18.86 -8.11 -25.93
N GLY A 314 18.61 -6.85 -26.29
CA GLY A 314 17.31 -6.37 -26.76
C GLY A 314 16.29 -6.16 -25.64
N GLU A 315 16.74 -6.02 -24.40
CA GLU A 315 15.87 -5.69 -23.26
C GLU A 315 15.54 -4.19 -23.25
N CYS A 316 14.31 -3.84 -22.83
CA CYS A 316 13.95 -2.46 -22.54
C CYS A 316 14.47 -2.09 -21.15
N THR A 317 15.34 -1.09 -21.09
CA THR A 317 16.12 -0.74 -19.91
C THR A 317 15.58 0.48 -19.19
N ALA A 318 15.43 0.39 -17.87
CA ALA A 318 15.09 1.52 -17.02
C ALA A 318 16.04 1.65 -15.84
N VAL A 319 16.28 2.89 -15.40
CA VAL A 319 17.04 3.17 -14.18
C VAL A 319 16.27 4.13 -13.27
N LEU A 320 16.24 3.81 -11.98
CA LEU A 320 15.78 4.69 -10.91
C LEU A 320 17.01 5.26 -10.23
N ALA A 321 17.24 6.56 -10.38
CA ALA A 321 18.46 7.23 -9.92
C ALA A 321 18.13 8.50 -9.13
N PHE A 322 19.08 8.95 -8.31
CA PHE A 322 19.01 10.28 -7.71
C PHE A 322 19.36 11.36 -8.75
N ALA A 323 18.84 12.57 -8.56
CA ALA A 323 18.91 13.67 -9.54
C ALA A 323 20.36 14.03 -9.90
N GLU A 324 21.26 13.98 -8.93
CA GLU A 324 22.70 14.23 -9.06
C GLU A 324 23.39 13.27 -10.04
N HIS A 325 22.79 12.09 -10.22
CA HIS A 325 23.34 10.98 -10.98
C HIS A 325 22.56 10.69 -12.26
N ALA A 326 21.29 11.10 -12.36
CA ALA A 326 20.38 10.71 -13.43
C ALA A 326 20.95 10.96 -14.84
N GLU A 327 21.61 12.09 -15.07
CA GLU A 327 22.18 12.45 -16.37
C GLU A 327 23.38 11.59 -16.81
N GLN A 328 23.98 10.82 -15.90
CA GLN A 328 25.12 9.96 -16.21
C GLN A 328 24.71 8.65 -16.90
N TYR A 329 23.44 8.25 -16.75
CA TYR A 329 22.94 6.99 -17.28
C TYR A 329 22.42 7.10 -18.71
N ARG A 330 22.56 6.01 -19.46
CA ARG A 330 21.98 5.83 -20.79
C ARG A 330 21.14 4.56 -20.75
N ALA A 331 19.83 4.74 -20.76
CA ALA A 331 18.80 3.71 -20.74
C ALA A 331 17.61 4.18 -21.60
N ASP A 332 16.67 3.28 -21.91
CA ASP A 332 15.43 3.65 -22.60
C ASP A 332 14.57 4.57 -21.73
N ALA A 333 14.61 4.38 -20.40
CA ALA A 333 13.98 5.27 -19.43
C ALA A 333 14.89 5.58 -18.23
N VAL A 334 14.92 6.84 -17.80
CA VAL A 334 15.62 7.29 -16.59
C VAL A 334 14.60 8.01 -15.71
N PHE A 335 14.36 7.50 -14.51
CA PHE A 335 13.43 8.08 -13.54
C PHE A 335 14.18 8.62 -12.33
N SER A 336 14.04 9.92 -12.08
CA SER A 336 14.64 10.58 -10.92
C SER A 336 13.78 10.37 -9.66
N LEU A 337 14.40 9.86 -8.60
CA LEU A 337 13.82 9.77 -7.26
C LEU A 337 13.92 11.08 -6.46
N GLY A 338 14.38 12.18 -7.06
CA GLY A 338 14.70 13.43 -6.34
C GLY A 338 16.18 13.49 -5.95
N GLU A 339 16.52 14.38 -5.04
CA GLU A 339 17.89 14.52 -4.51
C GLU A 339 18.21 13.43 -3.48
N ALA A 340 19.45 12.95 -3.43
CA ALA A 340 19.87 11.91 -2.49
C ALA A 340 19.78 12.38 -1.02
N SER A 341 19.81 13.70 -0.79
CA SER A 341 19.61 14.33 0.52
C SER A 341 18.14 14.50 0.93
N GLU A 342 17.18 14.33 0.01
CA GLU A 342 15.74 14.56 0.24
C GLU A 342 14.94 13.26 0.10
N LEU A 343 15.09 12.35 1.06
CA LEU A 343 14.49 11.01 0.98
C LEU A 343 12.95 11.03 1.08
N GLU A 344 12.36 12.11 1.59
CA GLU A 344 10.92 12.40 1.51
C GLU A 344 10.44 12.43 0.06
N GLU A 345 11.21 13.04 -0.84
CA GLU A 345 10.87 13.06 -2.26
C GLU A 345 11.03 11.68 -2.89
N ALA A 346 12.09 10.94 -2.52
CA ALA A 346 12.30 9.58 -2.98
C ALA A 346 11.14 8.66 -2.60
N ALA A 347 10.66 8.74 -1.35
CA ALA A 347 9.48 8.02 -0.89
C ALA A 347 8.23 8.36 -1.70
N ARG A 348 8.01 9.65 -1.99
CA ARG A 348 6.86 10.14 -2.76
C ARG A 348 6.88 9.63 -4.21
N ARG A 349 8.06 9.57 -4.83
CA ARG A 349 8.23 9.22 -6.24
C ARG A 349 8.37 7.73 -6.50
N LEU A 350 8.81 6.94 -5.51
CA LEU A 350 9.20 5.53 -5.70
C LEU A 350 8.16 4.69 -6.44
N TYR A 351 6.91 4.61 -5.95
CA TYR A 351 5.91 3.76 -6.59
C TYR A 351 5.45 4.27 -7.96
N ALA A 352 5.41 5.60 -8.15
CA ALA A 352 5.13 6.18 -9.45
C ALA A 352 6.23 5.81 -10.46
N ALA A 353 7.51 5.92 -10.07
CA ALA A 353 8.63 5.53 -10.91
C ALA A 353 8.60 4.03 -11.27
N LEU A 354 8.28 3.15 -10.31
CA LEU A 354 8.13 1.72 -10.57
C LEU A 354 6.99 1.42 -11.54
N ARG A 355 5.85 2.11 -11.43
CA ARG A 355 4.74 1.98 -12.39
C ARG A 355 5.10 2.55 -13.75
N SER A 356 5.80 3.67 -13.81
CA SER A 356 6.26 4.22 -15.09
C SER A 356 7.27 3.31 -15.78
N CYS A 357 8.03 2.48 -15.05
CA CYS A 357 8.82 1.41 -15.67
C CYS A 357 7.93 0.39 -16.41
N ASP A 358 6.83 -0.04 -15.79
CA ASP A 358 5.86 -0.96 -16.42
C ASP A 358 5.20 -0.32 -17.66
N GLU A 359 4.83 0.96 -17.57
CA GLU A 359 4.22 1.71 -18.67
C GLU A 359 5.16 1.84 -19.89
N GLN A 360 6.47 1.99 -19.64
CA GLN A 360 7.50 2.00 -20.68
C GLN A 360 7.88 0.59 -21.18
N GLY A 361 7.28 -0.46 -20.60
CA GLY A 361 7.59 -1.84 -20.96
C GLY A 361 9.00 -2.27 -20.58
N ALA A 362 9.59 -1.66 -19.54
CA ALA A 362 10.94 -1.98 -19.09
C ALA A 362 11.01 -3.43 -18.58
N THR A 363 11.93 -4.21 -19.15
CA THR A 363 12.18 -5.61 -18.75
C THR A 363 13.38 -5.75 -17.84
N TYR A 364 14.33 -4.80 -17.90
CA TYR A 364 15.51 -4.73 -17.05
C TYR A 364 15.54 -3.39 -16.31
N ILE A 365 15.41 -3.43 -14.99
CA ILE A 365 15.29 -2.24 -14.14
C ILE A 365 16.42 -2.26 -13.11
N VAL A 366 17.13 -1.15 -13.00
CA VAL A 366 18.19 -0.98 -12.00
C VAL A 366 17.86 0.22 -11.13
N ALA A 367 18.02 0.10 -9.81
CA ALA A 367 17.81 1.22 -8.90
C ALA A 367 19.06 1.49 -8.06
N GLU A 368 19.38 2.77 -7.87
CA GLU A 368 20.37 3.19 -6.89
C GLU A 368 19.85 2.92 -5.47
N ALA A 369 20.71 2.36 -4.61
CA ALA A 369 20.45 2.33 -3.17
C ALA A 369 20.57 3.73 -2.56
N CYS A 370 19.93 3.93 -1.42
CA CYS A 370 20.06 5.15 -0.62
C CYS A 370 20.46 4.83 0.82
N SER A 371 20.70 5.87 1.62
CA SER A 371 20.89 5.71 3.07
C SER A 371 19.75 4.92 3.69
N ARG A 372 20.04 4.12 4.71
CA ARG A 372 19.04 3.41 5.53
C ARG A 372 18.64 4.21 6.78
N GLU A 373 19.08 5.46 6.90
CA GLU A 373 18.72 6.34 8.01
C GLU A 373 17.39 7.06 7.75
N GLY A 374 16.65 7.38 8.82
CA GLY A 374 15.37 8.09 8.72
C GLY A 374 14.40 7.42 7.75
N LEU A 375 13.87 8.20 6.79
CA LEU A 375 12.93 7.71 5.80
C LEU A 375 13.57 6.76 4.76
N GLY A 376 14.90 6.81 4.63
CA GLY A 376 15.66 5.90 3.79
C GLY A 376 15.48 4.43 4.15
N ALA A 377 15.26 4.13 5.43
CA ALA A 377 14.89 2.79 5.89
C ALA A 377 13.59 2.29 5.21
N ALA A 378 12.58 3.16 5.07
CA ALA A 378 11.33 2.83 4.43
C ALA A 378 11.51 2.66 2.92
N VAL A 379 12.20 3.60 2.25
CA VAL A 379 12.51 3.54 0.81
C VAL A 379 13.26 2.25 0.47
N MET A 380 14.37 1.96 1.15
CA MET A 380 15.16 0.75 0.94
C MET A 380 14.35 -0.52 1.25
N ASN A 381 13.51 -0.52 2.28
CA ASN A 381 12.66 -1.67 2.57
C ASN A 381 11.69 -1.97 1.40
N ARG A 382 11.10 -0.94 0.78
CA ARG A 382 10.21 -1.12 -0.38
C ARG A 382 10.97 -1.53 -1.62
N LEU A 383 12.10 -0.88 -1.88
CA LEU A 383 12.92 -1.14 -3.07
C LEU A 383 13.50 -2.56 -3.06
N LEU A 384 14.03 -3.03 -1.91
CA LEU A 384 14.53 -4.39 -1.78
C LEU A 384 13.42 -5.43 -1.92
N LYS A 385 12.22 -5.18 -1.37
CA LYS A 385 11.07 -6.07 -1.55
C LYS A 385 10.60 -6.13 -3.01
N ALA A 386 10.57 -4.98 -3.69
CA ALA A 386 10.25 -4.89 -5.11
C ALA A 386 11.26 -5.66 -5.96
N ALA A 387 12.55 -5.61 -5.58
CA ALA A 387 13.64 -6.32 -6.23
C ALA A 387 13.73 -7.82 -5.86
N GLY A 388 12.82 -8.34 -5.01
CA GLY A 388 12.93 -9.70 -4.49
C GLY A 388 14.26 -9.96 -3.76
N HIS A 389 14.76 -8.94 -3.04
CA HIS A 389 16.05 -8.91 -2.33
C HIS A 389 17.29 -9.05 -3.24
N ARG A 390 17.19 -8.73 -4.53
CA ARG A 390 18.35 -8.68 -5.44
C ARG A 390 19.16 -7.39 -5.22
N LEU A 391 20.05 -7.43 -4.24
CA LEU A 391 21.01 -6.38 -3.92
C LEU A 391 22.40 -6.71 -4.50
N ILE A 392 22.98 -5.80 -5.27
CA ILE A 392 24.31 -5.89 -5.83
C ILE A 392 25.23 -4.93 -5.06
N GLN A 393 26.24 -5.48 -4.40
CA GLN A 393 27.28 -4.72 -3.71
C GLN A 393 28.46 -4.47 -4.65
N VAL A 394 28.86 -3.22 -4.81
CA VAL A 394 30.00 -2.81 -5.63
C VAL A 394 31.03 -2.06 -4.79
N GLY A 395 32.31 -2.22 -5.12
CA GLY A 395 33.44 -1.71 -4.32
C GLY A 395 34.54 -1.10 -5.16
#